data_AF-A0A956F926-F1
#
_entry.id   AF-A0A956F926-F1
#
_cell.length_a   1.000
_cell.length_b   1.000
_cell.length_c   1.000
_cell.angle_alpha   90.00
_cell.angle_beta   90.00
_cell.angle_gamma   90.00
#
_symmetry.space_group_name_H-M   'P 1'
#
loop_
_entity.id
_entity.type
_entity.pdbx_description
1 polymer ?
#
loop_
_entity_poly.entity_id
_entity_poly.type
_entity_poly.pdbx_seq_one_letter_code
_entity_poly.pdbx_strand_id
1 'polypeptide(L)'
;MTCMLLDRIVPSLVVLAVLGPATGCNQTDPPGTEGSSSGSADGASAGSSGGIDGDYFPLVDGATWTYRHQSTSAGVWDEVVVMRQVDYQGMTAFETEDNEDPSAEVSISTLVLDGTQVLRVHKELSLAGVPSGSVDYDPGFLRFDGAWQEGDTVMWSYDRTELDAMGAVVSESTRDMVFTVESASTEVTVPAGTFDCVQVLRVRIDNGETKRYWFAEGVGKVRHETLGTGNGEELAAYSVP
;
A
#
# COMPACT_ATOMS: atom_id res chain seq x y z
N MET A 1 -64.98 -23.40 -37.17
CA MET A 1 -64.25 -22.32 -37.89
C MET A 1 -64.87 -21.03 -37.44
N THR A 2 -64.24 -20.11 -36.72
CA THR A 2 -62.82 -19.70 -36.73
C THR A 2 -62.52 -19.07 -35.36
N CYS A 3 -61.43 -19.51 -34.73
CA CYS A 3 -60.96 -19.02 -33.43
C CYS A 3 -60.13 -17.76 -33.65
N MET A 4 -60.50 -16.61 -33.08
CA MET A 4 -59.69 -15.39 -33.11
C MET A 4 -58.78 -15.36 -31.88
N LEU A 5 -57.48 -15.59 -32.09
CA LEU A 5 -56.42 -15.26 -31.13
C LEU A 5 -56.24 -13.73 -31.13
N LEU A 6 -56.36 -13.10 -29.95
CA LEU A 6 -55.80 -11.77 -29.70
C LEU A 6 -54.33 -11.94 -29.31
N ASP A 7 -53.43 -11.57 -30.22
CA ASP A 7 -52.01 -11.37 -29.92
C ASP A 7 -51.83 -10.18 -28.97
N ARG A 8 -51.33 -10.45 -27.77
CA ARG A 8 -50.83 -9.42 -26.85
C ARG A 8 -49.42 -9.04 -27.28
N ILE A 9 -49.31 -7.87 -27.89
CA ILE A 9 -48.04 -7.18 -28.12
C ILE A 9 -47.49 -6.77 -26.75
N VAL A 10 -46.44 -7.44 -26.28
CA VAL A 10 -45.63 -7.00 -25.15
C VAL A 10 -44.63 -5.97 -25.70
N PRO A 11 -44.61 -4.72 -25.23
CA PRO A 11 -43.57 -3.79 -25.61
C PRO A 11 -42.25 -4.26 -24.99
N SER A 12 -41.34 -4.75 -25.83
CA SER A 12 -39.94 -4.94 -25.46
C SER A 12 -39.36 -3.58 -25.08
N LEU A 13 -39.11 -3.40 -23.79
CA LEU A 13 -38.34 -2.28 -23.26
C LEU A 13 -36.88 -2.50 -23.68
N VAL A 14 -36.49 -1.89 -24.80
CA VAL A 14 -35.08 -1.78 -25.20
C VAL A 14 -34.45 -0.75 -24.27
N VAL A 15 -33.79 -1.22 -23.22
CA VAL A 15 -32.86 -0.41 -22.43
C VAL A 15 -31.66 -0.14 -23.33
N LEU A 16 -31.67 1.03 -23.97
CA LEU A 16 -30.51 1.55 -24.67
C LEU A 16 -29.47 1.94 -23.62
N ALA A 17 -28.60 0.99 -23.26
CA ALA A 17 -27.42 1.28 -22.47
C ALA A 17 -26.53 2.21 -23.30
N VAL A 18 -26.50 3.49 -22.90
CA VAL A 18 -25.54 4.46 -23.42
C VAL A 18 -24.17 4.01 -22.92
N LEU A 19 -23.47 3.24 -23.75
CA LEU A 19 -22.02 3.06 -23.65
C LEU A 19 -21.39 4.43 -23.93
N GLY A 20 -21.30 5.24 -22.88
CA GLY A 20 -20.38 6.36 -22.85
C GLY A 20 -18.96 5.81 -23.03
N PRO A 21 -18.04 6.58 -23.63
CA PRO A 21 -16.65 6.18 -23.70
C PRO A 21 -16.18 5.88 -22.27
N ALA A 22 -15.73 4.65 -22.04
CA ALA A 22 -14.95 4.31 -20.87
C ALA A 22 -13.73 5.24 -20.92
N THR A 23 -13.81 6.33 -20.19
CA THR A 23 -12.66 7.14 -19.84
C THR A 23 -11.86 6.20 -18.96
N GLY A 24 -10.83 5.59 -19.54
CA GLY A 24 -9.83 4.87 -18.78
C GLY A 24 -9.40 5.81 -17.67
N CYS A 25 -9.59 5.36 -16.43
CA CYS A 25 -9.14 6.08 -15.26
C CYS A 25 -7.62 6.15 -15.37
N ASN A 26 -7.14 7.25 -15.96
CA ASN A 26 -5.76 7.66 -15.84
C ASN A 26 -5.65 8.19 -14.41
N GLN A 27 -5.68 7.29 -13.44
CA GLN A 27 -5.60 7.58 -12.02
C GLN A 27 -4.14 7.92 -11.72
N THR A 28 -3.76 9.14 -12.09
CA THR A 28 -2.78 9.90 -11.32
C THR A 28 -3.32 9.97 -9.89
N ASP A 29 -2.47 9.65 -8.92
CA ASP A 29 -2.78 9.71 -7.47
C ASP A 29 -3.70 10.91 -7.16
N PRO A 30 -4.83 10.71 -6.46
CA PRO A 30 -5.88 11.73 -6.36
C PRO A 30 -5.42 13.00 -5.59
N PRO A 31 -5.88 14.20 -5.99
CA PRO A 31 -5.69 15.45 -5.23
C PRO A 31 -6.86 15.72 -4.27
N GLY A 32 -6.60 16.29 -3.08
CA GLY A 32 -7.60 16.38 -1.99
C GLY A 32 -7.59 17.67 -1.17
N THR A 33 -8.60 18.50 -1.42
CA THR A 33 -8.87 19.83 -0.85
C THR A 33 -9.40 19.79 0.61
N GLU A 34 -8.82 20.66 1.44
CA GLU A 34 -9.27 21.32 2.70
C GLU A 34 -10.14 20.57 3.73
N GLY A 35 -9.58 20.34 4.93
CA GLY A 35 -10.33 20.07 6.16
C GLY A 35 -9.43 20.07 7.41
N SER A 36 -9.80 20.83 8.44
CA SER A 36 -8.93 21.29 9.54
C SER A 36 -8.55 20.26 10.63
N SER A 37 -7.42 20.61 11.27
CA SER A 37 -6.65 19.98 12.35
C SER A 37 -7.35 19.79 13.71
N SER A 38 -6.86 18.80 14.49
CA SER A 38 -6.08 18.99 15.74
C SER A 38 -6.21 17.80 16.72
N GLY A 39 -5.08 17.35 17.29
CA GLY A 39 -5.08 16.43 18.44
C GLY A 39 -3.71 15.83 18.76
N SER A 40 -3.03 16.37 19.76
CA SER A 40 -1.79 15.84 20.36
C SER A 40 -2.04 14.60 21.23
N ALA A 41 -1.12 13.63 21.25
CA ALA A 41 -1.01 12.67 22.33
C ALA A 41 0.41 12.08 22.49
N ASP A 42 0.70 11.76 23.75
CA ASP A 42 1.98 11.57 24.41
C ASP A 42 2.76 10.28 24.07
N GLY A 43 4.08 10.37 24.18
CA GLY A 43 5.03 9.27 23.95
C GLY A 43 4.99 8.19 25.02
N ALA A 44 4.85 6.94 24.57
CA ALA A 44 5.04 5.73 25.36
C ALA A 44 6.38 5.06 25.00
N SER A 45 7.14 4.69 26.03
CA SER A 45 8.41 3.97 25.94
C SER A 45 8.15 2.50 25.59
N ALA A 46 8.74 2.02 24.49
CA ALA A 46 8.61 0.66 23.96
C ALA A 46 9.16 -0.40 24.94
N GLY A 47 8.37 -1.47 25.12
CA GLY A 47 8.80 -2.72 25.75
C GLY A 47 9.51 -3.60 24.71
N SER A 48 10.53 -4.33 25.15
CA SER A 48 11.35 -5.19 24.30
C SER A 48 10.63 -6.51 24.02
N SER A 49 10.15 -6.69 22.79
CA SER A 49 9.99 -8.01 22.18
C SER A 49 11.33 -8.59 21.78
N GLY A 50 11.37 -9.92 21.71
CA GLY A 50 12.45 -10.67 21.07
C GLY A 50 12.49 -10.45 19.56
N GLY A 51 12.76 -9.21 19.13
CA GLY A 51 13.14 -8.90 17.77
C GLY A 51 14.37 -9.74 17.40
N ILE A 52 14.33 -10.31 16.20
CA ILE A 52 15.52 -10.88 15.62
C ILE A 52 16.43 -9.69 15.29
N ASP A 53 17.64 -9.65 15.85
CA ASP A 53 18.65 -8.67 15.43
C ASP A 53 18.74 -8.71 13.89
N GLY A 54 18.57 -7.54 13.26
CA GLY A 54 18.52 -7.34 11.82
C GLY A 54 17.13 -7.34 11.19
N ASP A 55 16.03 -7.35 11.95
CA ASP A 55 14.69 -7.25 11.39
C ASP A 55 14.28 -5.79 11.12
N TYR A 56 14.54 -5.34 9.89
CA TYR A 56 14.17 -4.00 9.40
C TYR A 56 12.72 -3.92 8.87
N PHE A 57 11.93 -5.00 8.99
CA PHE A 57 10.53 -5.01 8.62
C PHE A 57 9.76 -5.97 9.54
N PRO A 58 9.54 -5.59 10.81
CA PRO A 58 9.00 -6.50 11.81
C PRO A 58 7.58 -6.94 11.44
N LEU A 59 7.46 -8.23 11.11
CA LEU A 59 6.20 -8.91 10.85
C LEU A 59 5.65 -9.48 12.16
N VAL A 60 5.06 -8.61 12.99
CA VAL A 60 4.65 -8.94 14.36
C VAL A 60 3.15 -8.65 14.54
N ASP A 61 2.41 -9.65 15.00
CA ASP A 61 1.00 -9.52 15.34
C ASP A 61 0.77 -8.44 16.41
N GLY A 62 -0.17 -7.53 16.15
CA GLY A 62 -0.47 -6.42 17.05
C GLY A 62 0.47 -5.22 16.94
N ALA A 63 1.45 -5.24 16.04
CA ALA A 63 2.28 -4.07 15.76
C ALA A 63 1.45 -2.93 15.14
N THR A 64 1.81 -1.69 15.49
CA THR A 64 1.13 -0.49 15.02
C THR A 64 2.11 0.61 14.65
N TRP A 65 1.78 1.38 13.61
CA TRP A 65 2.53 2.55 13.18
C TRP A 65 1.58 3.69 12.90
N THR A 66 2.01 4.90 13.19
CA THR A 66 1.36 6.13 12.74
C THR A 66 2.32 6.88 11.84
N TYR A 67 1.96 7.09 10.58
CA TYR A 67 2.72 7.85 9.61
C TYR A 67 2.07 9.20 9.39
N ARG A 68 2.87 10.27 9.43
CA ARG A 68 2.43 11.59 9.01
C ARG A 68 2.73 11.78 7.54
N HIS A 69 1.70 11.81 6.73
CA HIS A 69 1.78 12.08 5.30
C HIS A 69 1.91 13.58 5.03
N GLN A 70 2.71 13.91 4.03
CA GLN A 70 2.80 15.24 3.45
C GLN A 70 2.53 15.09 1.95
N SER A 71 1.42 15.66 1.49
CA SER A 71 1.07 15.71 0.09
C SER A 71 0.90 17.15 -0.35
N THR A 72 1.48 17.47 -1.51
CA THR A 72 1.28 18.76 -2.17
C THR A 72 -0.17 19.00 -2.60
N SER A 73 -0.95 17.92 -2.79
CA SER A 73 -2.33 17.97 -3.26
C SER A 73 -3.36 17.65 -2.18
N ALA A 74 -3.03 16.77 -1.22
CA ALA A 74 -3.95 16.30 -0.18
C ALA A 74 -3.70 16.94 1.20
N GLY A 75 -2.65 17.75 1.34
CA GLY A 75 -2.26 18.34 2.62
C GLY A 75 -1.55 17.34 3.54
N VAL A 76 -1.77 17.48 4.84
CA VAL A 76 -1.13 16.67 5.89
C VAL A 76 -2.19 15.89 6.63
N TRP A 77 -1.99 14.57 6.77
CA TRP A 77 -2.83 13.70 7.59
C TRP A 77 -1.97 12.62 8.25
N ASP A 78 -2.54 11.98 9.27
CA ASP A 78 -1.91 10.84 9.93
C ASP A 78 -2.61 9.56 9.47
N GLU A 79 -1.83 8.56 9.09
CA GLU A 79 -2.26 7.19 8.75
C GLU A 79 -1.83 6.25 9.87
N VAL A 80 -2.74 5.46 10.41
CA VAL A 80 -2.53 4.44 11.41
C VAL A 80 -2.60 3.08 10.73
N VAL A 81 -1.50 2.34 10.78
CA VAL A 81 -1.37 0.99 10.24
C VAL A 81 -1.34 -0.01 11.38
N VAL A 82 -2.18 -1.03 11.33
CA VAL A 82 -2.23 -2.14 12.29
C VAL A 82 -1.86 -3.44 11.60
N MET A 83 -0.98 -4.23 12.20
CA MET A 83 -0.58 -5.53 11.67
C MET A 83 -1.24 -6.68 12.42
N ARG A 84 -1.68 -7.69 11.67
CA ARG A 84 -2.25 -8.93 12.21
C ARG A 84 -1.65 -10.13 11.50
N GLN A 85 -1.32 -11.18 12.25
CA GLN A 85 -0.94 -12.46 11.64
C GLN A 85 -2.19 -13.20 11.12
N VAL A 86 -2.12 -13.72 9.91
CA VAL A 86 -3.21 -14.47 9.26
C VAL A 86 -2.70 -15.74 8.58
N ASP A 87 -3.62 -16.62 8.20
CA ASP A 87 -3.35 -17.70 7.24
C ASP A 87 -3.76 -17.22 5.84
N TYR A 88 -2.82 -17.21 4.91
CA TYR A 88 -3.08 -16.90 3.51
C TYR A 88 -2.69 -18.09 2.66
N GLN A 89 -3.69 -18.78 2.11
CA GLN A 89 -3.52 -19.97 1.27
C GLN A 89 -2.68 -21.09 1.94
N GLY A 90 -2.84 -21.27 3.26
CA GLY A 90 -2.09 -22.27 4.02
C GLY A 90 -0.65 -21.88 4.39
N MET A 91 -0.28 -20.62 4.17
CA MET A 91 1.00 -20.06 4.60
C MET A 91 0.79 -19.01 5.69
N THR A 92 1.76 -18.87 6.60
CA THR A 92 1.79 -17.74 7.54
C THR A 92 1.98 -16.45 6.76
N ALA A 93 1.06 -15.51 6.95
CA ALA A 93 1.10 -14.19 6.35
C ALA A 93 0.74 -13.11 7.38
N PHE A 94 0.86 -11.85 6.99
CA PHE A 94 0.59 -10.70 7.83
C PHE A 94 -0.24 -9.68 7.06
N GLU A 95 -1.39 -9.30 7.60
CA GLU A 95 -2.20 -8.23 7.07
C GLU A 95 -1.84 -6.91 7.71
N THR A 96 -1.63 -5.88 6.90
CA THR A 96 -1.59 -4.49 7.37
C THR A 96 -2.86 -3.79 6.92
N GLU A 97 -3.65 -3.31 7.87
CA GLU A 97 -4.84 -2.48 7.64
C GLU A 97 -4.49 -1.02 8.00
N ASP A 98 -4.76 -0.09 7.09
CA ASP A 98 -4.69 1.35 7.35
C ASP A 98 -6.06 1.91 7.78
N ASN A 99 -6.08 3.11 8.36
CA ASN A 99 -7.32 3.84 8.55
C ASN A 99 -7.70 4.64 7.30
N GLU A 100 -8.96 5.07 7.27
CA GLU A 100 -9.51 5.89 6.20
C GLU A 100 -8.67 7.13 5.93
N ASP A 101 -8.22 7.29 4.68
CA ASP A 101 -7.45 8.44 4.21
C ASP A 101 -8.39 9.63 3.86
N PRO A 102 -7.85 10.81 3.48
CA PRO A 102 -8.68 11.96 3.11
C PRO A 102 -9.62 11.73 1.91
N SER A 103 -9.41 10.67 1.13
CA SER A 103 -10.26 10.27 0.01
C SER A 103 -11.32 9.24 0.37
N ALA A 104 -11.43 8.90 1.65
CA ALA A 104 -12.26 7.83 2.19
C ALA A 104 -11.81 6.41 1.81
N GLU A 105 -10.56 6.24 1.35
CA GLU A 105 -10.01 4.92 1.02
C GLU A 105 -9.44 4.25 2.27
N VAL A 106 -9.71 2.95 2.40
CA VAL A 106 -9.08 2.03 3.36
C VAL A 106 -8.47 0.89 2.55
N SER A 107 -7.31 0.40 3.00
CA SER A 107 -6.67 -0.74 2.41
C SER A 107 -6.18 -1.78 3.41
N ILE A 108 -6.25 -3.04 2.96
CA ILE A 108 -5.70 -4.19 3.67
C ILE A 108 -4.67 -4.84 2.73
N SER A 109 -3.41 -4.90 3.15
CA SER A 109 -2.34 -5.53 2.37
C SER A 109 -1.89 -6.84 3.02
N THR A 110 -1.82 -7.92 2.27
CA THR A 110 -1.28 -9.21 2.73
C THR A 110 0.20 -9.33 2.37
N LEU A 111 1.02 -9.53 3.39
CA LEU A 111 2.47 -9.67 3.32
C LEU A 111 2.90 -11.11 3.65
N VAL A 112 3.89 -11.62 2.94
CA VAL A 112 4.54 -12.89 3.23
C VAL A 112 6.05 -12.70 3.34
N LEU A 113 6.69 -13.57 4.11
CA LEU A 113 8.14 -13.69 4.18
C LEU A 113 8.58 -14.86 3.29
N ASP A 114 9.37 -14.58 2.26
CA ASP A 114 10.03 -15.58 1.43
C ASP A 114 11.54 -15.45 1.56
N GLY A 115 12.17 -16.36 2.32
CA GLY A 115 13.56 -16.22 2.71
C GLY A 115 13.80 -14.95 3.54
N THR A 116 14.54 -14.00 2.98
CA THR A 116 14.81 -12.67 3.57
C THR A 116 13.90 -11.57 3.02
N GLN A 117 13.02 -11.89 2.07
CA GLN A 117 12.21 -10.91 1.35
C GLN A 117 10.83 -10.80 1.97
N VAL A 118 10.43 -9.56 2.26
CA VAL A 118 9.04 -9.23 2.58
C VAL A 118 8.33 -8.83 1.30
N LEU A 119 7.36 -9.64 0.90
CA LEU A 119 6.61 -9.47 -0.34
C LEU A 119 5.15 -9.13 -0.01
N ARG A 120 4.59 -8.10 -0.67
CA ARG A 120 3.13 -7.93 -0.70
C ARG A 120 2.55 -8.74 -1.83
N VAL A 121 1.69 -9.69 -1.50
CA VAL A 121 1.08 -10.61 -2.48
C VAL A 121 -0.35 -10.25 -2.82
N HIS A 122 -1.04 -9.52 -1.93
CA HIS A 122 -2.42 -9.08 -2.14
C HIS A 122 -2.67 -7.69 -1.52
N LYS A 123 -3.62 -6.93 -2.08
CA LYS A 123 -4.16 -5.68 -1.51
C LYS A 123 -5.66 -5.59 -1.78
N GLU A 124 -6.47 -5.45 -0.74
CA GLU A 124 -7.89 -5.08 -0.85
C GLU A 124 -8.06 -3.57 -0.70
N LEU A 125 -9.09 -3.03 -1.37
CA LEU A 125 -9.43 -1.61 -1.35
C LEU A 125 -10.91 -1.45 -1.00
N SER A 126 -11.20 -0.50 -0.12
CA SER A 126 -12.57 -0.06 0.19
C SER A 126 -12.64 1.46 0.12
N LEU A 127 -13.75 1.99 -0.41
CA LEU A 127 -14.05 3.41 -0.47
C LEU A 127 -15.32 3.69 0.34
N ALA A 128 -15.23 4.52 1.37
CA ALA A 128 -16.31 4.82 2.30
C ALA A 128 -16.99 3.54 2.86
N GLY A 129 -16.17 2.54 3.20
CA GLY A 129 -16.61 1.24 3.71
C GLY A 129 -17.22 0.29 2.69
N VAL A 130 -17.20 0.63 1.41
CA VAL A 130 -17.67 -0.23 0.30
C VAL A 130 -16.46 -0.80 -0.43
N PRO A 131 -16.36 -2.14 -0.60
CA PRO A 131 -15.30 -2.73 -1.41
C PRO A 131 -15.25 -2.09 -2.80
N SER A 132 -14.07 -1.61 -3.21
CA SER A 132 -13.86 -0.94 -4.50
C SER A 132 -13.07 -1.80 -5.48
N GLY A 133 -12.22 -2.70 -4.96
CA GLY A 133 -11.46 -3.65 -5.77
C GLY A 133 -10.34 -4.31 -4.98
N SER A 134 -9.49 -5.03 -5.70
CA SER A 134 -8.29 -5.63 -5.13
C SER A 134 -7.16 -5.71 -6.14
N VAL A 135 -5.96 -6.04 -5.66
CA VAL A 135 -4.75 -6.16 -6.47
C VAL A 135 -3.98 -7.38 -6.04
N ASP A 136 -3.71 -8.27 -6.99
CA ASP A 136 -2.80 -9.40 -6.83
C ASP A 136 -1.42 -9.08 -7.41
N TYR A 137 -0.39 -9.63 -6.78
CA TYR A 137 1.01 -9.48 -7.19
C TYR A 137 1.69 -10.86 -7.28
N ASP A 138 2.30 -11.17 -8.43
CA ASP A 138 2.99 -12.45 -8.66
C ASP A 138 4.42 -12.20 -9.20
N PRO A 139 5.50 -12.67 -8.54
CA PRO A 139 5.53 -13.45 -7.29
C PRO A 139 5.20 -12.64 -6.03
N GLY A 140 5.08 -11.33 -6.15
CA GLY A 140 4.83 -10.41 -5.05
C GLY A 140 5.56 -9.09 -5.28
N PHE A 141 5.03 -8.02 -4.69
CA PHE A 141 5.69 -6.72 -4.71
C PHE A 141 6.68 -6.61 -3.56
N LEU A 142 7.97 -6.62 -3.87
CA LEU A 142 9.05 -6.50 -2.89
C LEU A 142 8.93 -5.21 -2.06
N ARG A 143 8.81 -5.39 -0.74
CA ARG A 143 8.74 -4.30 0.25
C ARG A 143 10.11 -4.03 0.87
N PHE A 144 10.84 -5.09 1.19
CA PHE A 144 12.16 -5.04 1.80
C PHE A 144 12.86 -6.41 1.63
N ASP A 145 14.20 -6.42 1.64
CA ASP A 145 14.99 -7.65 1.69
C ASP A 145 16.06 -7.53 2.79
N GLY A 146 16.00 -8.38 3.81
CA GLY A 146 16.97 -8.41 4.91
C GLY A 146 18.39 -8.80 4.50
N ALA A 147 18.60 -9.30 3.29
CA ALA A 147 19.93 -9.60 2.76
C ALA A 147 20.66 -8.37 2.19
N TRP A 148 19.96 -7.25 1.98
CA TRP A 148 20.53 -6.04 1.38
C TRP A 148 21.76 -5.51 2.11
N GLN A 149 22.78 -5.16 1.34
CA GLN A 149 24.01 -4.51 1.77
C GLN A 149 24.18 -3.16 1.07
N GLU A 150 24.93 -2.25 1.68
CA GLU A 150 25.25 -0.96 1.07
C GLU A 150 25.88 -1.12 -0.32
N GLY A 151 25.36 -0.38 -1.30
CA GLY A 151 25.79 -0.45 -2.70
C GLY A 151 25.11 -1.54 -3.52
N ASP A 152 24.32 -2.44 -2.91
CA ASP A 152 23.55 -3.42 -3.66
C ASP A 152 22.58 -2.74 -4.62
N THR A 153 22.39 -3.37 -5.78
CA THR A 153 21.36 -2.97 -6.75
C THR A 153 20.68 -4.22 -7.29
N VAL A 154 19.36 -4.29 -7.10
CA VAL A 154 18.53 -5.44 -7.47
C VAL A 154 17.43 -4.99 -8.41
N MET A 155 17.26 -5.72 -9.50
CA MET A 155 16.09 -5.60 -10.37
C MET A 155 15.03 -6.59 -9.90
N TRP A 156 13.79 -6.13 -9.74
CA TRP A 156 12.65 -6.94 -9.34
C TRP A 156 11.50 -6.75 -10.33
N SER A 157 10.98 -7.85 -10.85
CA SER A 157 9.84 -7.86 -11.77
C SER A 157 8.69 -8.61 -11.14
N TYR A 158 7.48 -8.12 -11.34
CA TYR A 158 6.25 -8.79 -10.91
C TYR A 158 5.09 -8.45 -11.84
N ASP A 159 4.17 -9.40 -11.97
CA ASP A 159 2.87 -9.18 -12.58
C ASP A 159 1.90 -8.61 -11.55
N ARG A 160 1.06 -7.69 -12.02
CA ARG A 160 0.05 -7.02 -11.23
C ARG A 160 -1.29 -7.14 -11.91
N THR A 161 -2.25 -7.72 -11.21
CA THR A 161 -3.63 -7.89 -11.68
C THR A 161 -4.55 -7.07 -10.79
N GLU A 162 -5.25 -6.10 -11.38
CA GLU A 162 -6.29 -5.34 -10.70
C GLU A 162 -7.65 -5.98 -10.96
N LEU A 163 -8.44 -6.07 -9.89
CA LEU A 163 -9.78 -6.64 -9.89
C LEU A 163 -10.78 -5.56 -9.43
N ASP A 164 -11.96 -5.52 -10.02
CA ASP A 164 -13.06 -4.71 -9.48
C ASP A 164 -13.70 -5.36 -8.25
N ALA A 165 -14.67 -4.67 -7.64
CA ALA A 165 -15.40 -5.18 -6.47
C ALA A 165 -16.18 -6.50 -6.72
N MET A 166 -16.36 -6.92 -7.97
CA MET A 166 -17.00 -8.20 -8.34
C MET A 166 -15.97 -9.30 -8.66
N GLY A 167 -14.67 -9.00 -8.54
CA GLY A 167 -13.57 -9.92 -8.87
C GLY A 167 -13.32 -10.04 -10.37
N ALA A 168 -13.84 -9.15 -11.21
CA ALA A 168 -13.51 -9.13 -12.63
C ALA A 168 -12.17 -8.40 -12.85
N VAL A 169 -11.31 -8.99 -13.69
CA VAL A 169 -10.03 -8.37 -14.06
C VAL A 169 -10.30 -7.07 -14.84
N VAL A 170 -9.79 -5.96 -14.32
CA VAL A 170 -9.88 -4.64 -14.96
C VAL A 170 -8.57 -4.20 -15.60
N SER A 171 -7.44 -4.72 -15.11
CA SER A 171 -6.12 -4.39 -15.64
C SER A 171 -5.10 -5.49 -15.30
N GLU A 172 -4.19 -5.75 -16.23
CA GLU A 172 -3.03 -6.62 -16.02
C GLU A 172 -1.78 -5.91 -16.55
N SER A 173 -0.71 -5.92 -15.77
CA SER A 173 0.55 -5.28 -16.16
C SER A 173 1.74 -5.93 -15.46
N THR A 174 2.82 -6.14 -16.20
CA THR A 174 4.14 -6.43 -15.61
C THR A 174 4.81 -5.12 -15.20
N ARG A 175 5.48 -5.10 -14.05
CA ARG A 175 6.21 -3.94 -13.53
C ARG A 175 7.63 -4.31 -13.16
N ASP A 176 8.58 -3.54 -13.69
CA ASP A 176 9.99 -3.64 -13.34
C ASP A 176 10.41 -2.50 -12.41
N MET A 177 11.09 -2.87 -11.34
CA MET A 177 11.64 -1.98 -10.33
C MET A 177 13.14 -2.22 -10.19
N VAL A 178 13.89 -1.17 -9.95
CA VAL A 178 15.27 -1.25 -9.49
C VAL A 178 15.34 -0.70 -8.08
N PHE A 179 15.89 -1.49 -7.17
CA PHE A 179 16.18 -1.09 -5.80
C PHE A 179 17.69 -0.91 -5.66
N THR A 180 18.12 0.19 -5.07
CA THR A 180 19.53 0.48 -4.76
C THR A 180 19.65 0.83 -3.29
N VAL A 181 20.50 0.13 -2.56
CA VAL A 181 20.79 0.44 -1.16
C VAL A 181 21.84 1.55 -1.15
N GLU A 182 21.39 2.78 -0.91
CA GLU A 182 22.26 3.96 -0.95
C GLU A 182 23.16 4.06 0.29
N SER A 183 22.69 3.56 1.44
CA SER A 183 23.45 3.53 2.68
C SER A 183 22.91 2.43 3.60
N ALA A 184 23.79 1.73 4.32
CA ALA A 184 23.39 0.79 5.37
C ALA A 184 23.21 1.44 6.75
N SER A 185 23.70 2.68 6.93
CA SER A 185 23.63 3.41 8.21
C SER A 185 23.55 4.91 7.93
N THR A 186 22.36 5.46 8.14
CA THR A 186 22.05 6.88 8.00
C THR A 186 21.16 7.30 9.16
N GLU A 187 21.62 8.28 9.94
CA GLU A 187 20.82 8.87 11.01
C GLU A 187 19.63 9.67 10.43
N VAL A 188 18.41 9.32 10.85
CA VAL A 188 17.17 9.98 10.44
C VAL A 188 16.39 10.40 11.67
N THR A 189 16.00 11.67 11.74
CA THR A 189 15.13 12.19 12.80
C THR A 189 13.74 12.50 12.24
N VAL A 190 12.72 11.91 12.87
CA VAL A 190 11.28 12.06 12.58
C VAL A 190 10.53 12.30 13.90
N PRO A 191 9.21 12.59 13.92
CA PRO A 191 8.52 12.84 15.18
C PRO A 191 8.55 11.67 16.18
N ALA A 192 8.66 10.41 15.71
CA ALA A 192 8.80 9.23 16.57
C ALA A 192 10.19 9.09 17.23
N GLY A 193 11.19 9.86 16.81
CA GLY A 193 12.55 9.79 17.36
C GLY A 193 13.66 9.91 16.31
N THR A 194 14.87 9.58 16.73
CA THR A 194 16.06 9.49 15.88
C THR A 194 16.48 8.03 15.74
N PHE A 195 16.69 7.58 14.51
CA PHE A 195 16.95 6.19 14.16
C PHE A 195 18.17 6.09 13.24
N ASP A 196 18.97 5.03 13.40
CA ASP A 196 19.93 4.62 12.39
C ASP A 196 19.22 3.75 11.34
N CYS A 197 19.24 4.18 10.08
CA CYS A 197 18.42 3.60 9.02
C CYS A 197 19.24 3.07 7.84
N VAL A 198 18.76 1.99 7.25
CA VAL A 198 19.10 1.61 5.87
C VAL A 198 18.30 2.50 4.91
N GLN A 199 19.00 3.14 3.98
CA GLN A 199 18.43 4.01 2.95
C GLN A 199 18.35 3.27 1.61
N VAL A 200 17.15 3.21 1.01
CA VAL A 200 16.90 2.47 -0.22
C VAL A 200 16.21 3.36 -1.24
N LEU A 201 16.80 3.48 -2.43
CA LEU A 201 16.20 4.11 -3.60
C LEU A 201 15.47 3.04 -4.42
N ARG A 202 14.20 3.29 -4.75
CA ARG A 202 13.43 2.48 -5.71
C ARG A 202 13.10 3.32 -6.93
N VAL A 203 13.43 2.81 -8.11
CA VAL A 203 13.07 3.38 -9.40
C VAL A 203 12.14 2.42 -10.14
N ARG A 204 10.98 2.91 -10.57
CA ARG A 204 10.08 2.17 -11.46
C ARG A 204 10.50 2.44 -12.91
N ILE A 205 10.77 1.38 -13.68
CA ILE A 205 11.41 1.51 -15.01
C ILE A 205 10.46 2.07 -16.07
N ASP A 206 9.18 1.71 -16.03
CA ASP A 206 8.22 2.10 -17.07
C ASP A 206 7.88 3.61 -17.08
N ASN A 207 7.92 4.28 -15.92
CA ASN A 207 7.53 5.68 -15.77
C ASN A 207 8.59 6.56 -15.09
N GLY A 208 9.70 5.99 -14.61
CA GLY A 208 10.77 6.72 -13.93
C GLY A 208 10.43 7.20 -12.52
N GLU A 209 9.29 6.80 -11.95
CA GLU A 209 8.92 7.16 -10.57
C GLU A 209 10.02 6.70 -9.62
N THR A 210 10.55 7.66 -8.86
CA THR A 210 11.64 7.42 -7.92
C THR A 210 11.16 7.69 -6.52
N LYS A 211 11.30 6.70 -5.63
CA LYS A 211 10.99 6.82 -4.22
C LYS A 211 12.20 6.42 -3.38
N ARG A 212 12.44 7.14 -2.30
CA ARG A 212 13.50 6.84 -1.34
C ARG A 212 12.87 6.45 -0.02
N TYR A 213 13.37 5.38 0.59
CA TYR A 213 12.85 4.82 1.84
C TYR A 213 13.97 4.76 2.87
N TRP A 214 13.58 4.84 4.13
CA TRP A 214 14.45 4.62 5.27
C TRP A 214 13.82 3.60 6.19
N PHE A 215 14.56 2.56 6.54
CA PHE A 215 14.12 1.49 7.42
C PHE A 215 15.05 1.40 8.62
N ALA A 216 14.47 1.28 9.82
CA ALA A 216 15.23 1.05 11.04
C ALA A 216 14.93 -0.33 11.61
N GLU A 217 15.96 -0.93 12.19
CA GLU A 217 15.90 -2.24 12.83
C GLU A 217 14.90 -2.24 14.00
N GLY A 218 14.06 -3.27 14.08
CA GLY A 218 13.00 -3.42 15.08
C GLY A 218 11.82 -2.44 14.91
N VAL A 219 11.87 -1.54 13.93
CA VAL A 219 10.85 -0.51 13.70
C VAL A 219 10.14 -0.70 12.37
N GLY A 220 10.86 -0.99 11.29
CA GLY A 220 10.28 -0.96 9.95
C GLY A 220 10.58 0.35 9.22
N LYS A 221 9.65 0.75 8.35
CA LYS A 221 9.73 2.00 7.59
C LYS A 221 9.68 3.20 8.54
N VAL A 222 10.71 4.04 8.53
CA VAL A 222 10.80 5.29 9.31
C VAL A 222 10.35 6.49 8.48
N ARG A 223 10.63 6.46 7.17
CA ARG A 223 10.34 7.55 6.25
C ARG A 223 10.26 7.04 4.81
N HIS A 224 9.51 7.74 3.97
CA HIS A 224 9.74 7.71 2.54
C HIS A 224 9.56 9.09 1.90
N GLU A 225 10.11 9.25 0.70
CA GLU A 225 9.95 10.44 -0.13
C GLU A 225 9.75 10.03 -1.59
N THR A 226 8.83 10.71 -2.27
CA THR A 226 8.69 10.64 -3.71
C THR A 226 9.48 11.76 -4.35
N LEU A 227 10.59 11.41 -4.99
CA LEU A 227 11.49 12.39 -5.60
C LEU A 227 10.78 13.09 -6.76
N GLY A 228 10.90 14.42 -6.80
CA GLY A 228 10.30 15.27 -7.84
C GLY A 228 8.90 15.81 -7.52
N THR A 229 8.16 15.20 -6.59
CA THR A 229 6.84 15.71 -6.18
C THR A 229 6.86 16.40 -4.82
N GLY A 230 7.81 16.02 -3.95
CA GLY A 230 7.84 16.49 -2.57
C GLY A 230 6.83 15.79 -1.65
N ASN A 231 6.07 14.82 -2.18
CA ASN A 231 5.19 13.99 -1.37
C ASN A 231 6.02 12.98 -0.56
N GLY A 232 5.62 12.71 0.68
CA GLY A 232 6.31 11.76 1.54
C GLY A 232 5.54 11.46 2.81
N GLU A 233 6.14 10.62 3.65
CA GLU A 233 5.59 10.18 4.92
C GLU A 233 6.74 10.01 5.91
N GLU A 234 6.49 10.33 7.17
CA GLU A 234 7.45 10.20 8.27
C GLU A 234 6.79 9.51 9.46
N LEU A 235 7.51 8.65 10.16
CA LEU A 235 7.00 7.93 11.31
C LEU A 235 6.73 8.91 12.46
N ALA A 236 5.47 8.99 12.87
CA ALA A 236 4.99 9.85 13.94
C ALA A 236 4.94 9.11 15.29
N ALA A 237 4.52 7.84 15.29
CA ALA A 237 4.51 6.96 16.45
C ALA A 237 4.55 5.50 16.01
N TYR A 238 4.96 4.59 16.89
CA TYR A 238 4.87 3.15 16.65
C TYR A 238 4.81 2.37 17.96
N SER A 239 4.32 1.14 17.88
CA SER A 239 4.39 0.14 18.94
C SER A 239 4.59 -1.23 18.30
N VAL A 240 5.76 -1.83 18.48
CA VAL A 240 6.04 -3.22 18.12
C VAL A 240 6.09 -4.00 19.45
N PRO A 241 5.11 -4.90 19.72
CA PRO A 241 5.03 -5.68 20.95
C PRO A 241 6.21 -6.60 21.11
#